data_AF-A0A349MPZ4-F1
#
_entry.id   AF-A0A349MPZ4-F1
#
_cell.length_a   1.000
_cell.length_b   1.000
_cell.length_c   1.000
_cell.angle_alpha   90.00
_cell.angle_beta   90.00
_cell.angle_gamma   90.00
#
_symmetry.space_group_name_H-M   'P 1'
#
loop_
_entity.id
_entity.type
_entity.pdbx_description
1 polymer ?
#
loop_
_entity_poly.entity_id
_entity_poly.type
_entity_poly.pdbx_seq_one_letter_code
_entity_poly.pdbx_strand_id
1 'polypeptide(L)' 'DLNSLLAQNDTDQVTDSGETISIDSEIYEKAMEEEYKMFQFRDCPYTEEMGNHMFECIKEYDGFNAHGCFKDSVRLFCPE' A
#
# COMPACT_ATOMS: atom_id res chain seq x y z
N ASP A 1 -8.05 -9.31 -20.60
CA ASP A 1 -7.75 -7.89 -20.36
C ASP A 1 -7.74 -7.67 -18.86
N LEU A 2 -6.56 -7.35 -18.30
CA LEU A 2 -6.27 -7.39 -16.86
C LEU A 2 -7.10 -6.36 -16.06
N ASN A 3 -7.57 -5.30 -16.72
CA ASN A 3 -8.47 -4.30 -16.14
C ASN A 3 -9.88 -4.85 -15.87
N SER A 4 -10.27 -5.99 -16.46
CA SER A 4 -11.58 -6.60 -16.26
C SER A 4 -11.66 -7.48 -15.01
N LEU A 5 -10.52 -7.94 -14.47
CA LEU A 5 -10.48 -8.83 -13.30
C LEU A 5 -10.46 -8.07 -11.97
N LEU A 6 -9.98 -6.83 -11.96
CA LEU A 6 -9.90 -6.00 -10.74
C LEU A 6 -11.19 -5.20 -10.47
N ALA A 7 -12.10 -5.11 -11.44
CA ALA A 7 -13.30 -4.28 -11.34
C ALA A 7 -14.57 -5.01 -10.88
N GLN A 8 -14.49 -6.28 -10.47
CA GLN A 8 -15.68 -7.12 -10.21
C GLN A 8 -15.92 -7.51 -8.75
N ASN A 9 -15.31 -6.86 -7.76
CA ASN A 9 -15.45 -7.28 -6.35
C ASN A 9 -16.43 -6.47 -5.49
N ASP A 10 -17.25 -5.57 -6.05
CA ASP A 10 -18.22 -4.80 -5.26
C ASP A 10 -19.65 -5.36 -5.25
N THR A 11 -19.92 -6.51 -5.85
CA THR A 11 -21.24 -7.14 -5.72
C THR A 11 -21.16 -8.64 -5.99
N ASP A 12 -21.06 -9.46 -4.95
CA ASP A 12 -21.89 -10.65 -4.73
C ASP A 12 -21.36 -11.51 -3.57
N GLN A 13 -22.28 -12.05 -2.78
CA GLN A 13 -22.00 -13.00 -1.69
C GLN A 13 -21.16 -14.18 -2.21
N VAL A 14 -19.96 -14.33 -1.66
CA VAL A 14 -19.11 -15.50 -1.91
C VAL A 14 -19.78 -16.73 -1.29
N THR A 15 -20.23 -17.63 -2.16
CA THR A 15 -20.47 -19.03 -1.79
C THR A 15 -19.13 -19.74 -1.78
N ASP A 16 -18.81 -20.36 -0.65
CA ASP A 16 -17.63 -21.19 -0.42
C ASP A 16 -17.71 -22.48 -1.24
N SER A 17 -17.31 -22.41 -2.50
CA SER A 17 -16.95 -23.59 -3.29
C SER A 17 -15.45 -23.79 -3.14
N GLY A 18 -15.04 -24.67 -2.23
CA GLY A 18 -13.64 -24.98 -1.89
C GLY A 18 -12.80 -25.53 -3.06
N GLU A 19 -12.52 -24.68 -4.04
CA GLU A 19 -11.62 -24.94 -5.16
C GLU A 19 -10.28 -24.23 -4.87
N THR A 20 -9.22 -25.03 -4.75
CA THR A 20 -7.86 -24.51 -4.50
C THR A 20 -7.29 -24.01 -5.82
N ILE A 21 -7.38 -22.70 -6.06
CA ILE A 21 -6.73 -22.07 -7.21
C ILE A 21 -5.22 -22.12 -6.96
N SER A 22 -4.47 -22.82 -7.82
CA SER A 22 -3.01 -22.80 -7.79
C SER A 22 -2.54 -21.42 -8.23
N ILE A 23 -2.18 -20.59 -7.25
CA ILE A 23 -1.63 -19.26 -7.50
C ILE A 23 -0.28 -19.44 -8.19
N ASP A 24 -0.09 -18.78 -9.33
CA ASP A 24 1.17 -18.77 -10.05
C ASP A 24 2.29 -18.19 -9.19
N SER A 25 3.49 -18.76 -9.27
CA SER A 25 4.62 -18.41 -8.38
C SER A 25 4.96 -16.92 -8.46
N GLU A 26 4.89 -16.34 -9.66
CA GLU A 26 5.14 -14.91 -9.88
C GLU A 26 4.06 -14.01 -9.25
N ILE A 27 2.80 -14.47 -9.27
CA ILE A 27 1.69 -13.76 -8.60
C ILE A 27 1.87 -13.82 -7.09
N TYR A 28 2.31 -14.96 -6.57
CA TYR A 28 2.61 -15.14 -5.15
C TYR A 28 3.78 -14.25 -4.70
N GLU A 29 4.88 -14.25 -5.45
CA GLU A 29 6.05 -13.39 -5.15
C GLU A 29 5.68 -11.91 -5.19
N LYS A 30 4.91 -11.47 -6.19
CA LYS A 30 4.44 -10.09 -6.29
C LYS A 30 3.51 -9.70 -5.13
N ALA A 31 2.59 -10.59 -4.77
CA ALA A 31 1.69 -10.38 -3.62
C ALA A 31 2.50 -10.29 -2.32
N MET A 32 3.51 -11.13 -2.15
CA MET A 32 4.44 -11.07 -1.03
C MET A 32 5.22 -9.75 -1.01
N GLU A 33 5.77 -9.30 -2.14
CA GLU A 33 6.46 -7.99 -2.22
C GLU A 33 5.54 -6.82 -1.86
N GLU A 34 4.28 -6.86 -2.27
CA GLU A 34 3.28 -5.85 -1.92
C GLU A 34 2.92 -5.89 -0.43
N GLU A 35 2.76 -7.08 0.15
CA GLU A 35 2.61 -7.30 1.59
C GLU A 35 3.82 -6.78 2.38
N TYR A 36 5.05 -7.04 1.91
CA TYR A 36 6.29 -6.57 2.54
C TYR A 36 6.42 -5.05 2.56
N LYS A 37 5.85 -4.34 1.56
CA LYS A 37 5.79 -2.86 1.57
C LYS A 37 4.96 -2.32 2.74
N MET A 38 4.05 -3.09 3.33
CA MET A 38 3.35 -2.68 4.56
C MET A 38 4.25 -2.75 5.79
N PHE A 39 5.29 -3.61 5.77
CA PHE A 39 6.19 -3.81 6.91
C PHE A 39 7.48 -3.00 6.84
N GLN A 40 7.79 -2.38 5.70
CA GLN A 40 9.03 -1.64 5.46
C GLN A 40 9.33 -0.56 6.54
N PHE A 41 8.31 -0.07 7.24
CA PHE A 41 8.44 0.95 8.28
C PHE A 41 7.93 0.51 9.66
N ARG A 42 7.68 -0.79 9.86
CA ARG A 42 7.09 -1.31 11.10
C ARG A 42 7.90 -0.93 12.33
N ASP A 43 9.22 -0.97 12.22
CA ASP A 43 10.15 -0.73 13.33
C ASP A 43 10.58 0.76 13.38
N CYS A 44 9.88 1.64 12.65
CA CYS A 44 10.10 3.08 12.67
C CYS A 44 8.89 3.83 13.26
N PRO A 45 8.98 4.29 14.52
CA PRO A 45 7.93 5.07 15.16
C PRO A 45 7.66 6.37 14.41
N TYR A 46 6.38 6.69 14.19
CA TYR A 46 6.00 7.94 13.54
C TYR A 46 6.27 9.14 14.46
N THR A 47 7.15 10.05 14.05
CA THR A 47 7.58 11.20 14.86
C THR A 47 6.86 12.50 14.48
N GLU A 48 6.99 13.52 15.33
CA GLU A 48 6.45 14.86 15.06
C GLU A 48 7.07 15.49 13.81
N GLU A 49 8.37 15.31 13.60
CA GLU A 49 9.09 15.84 12.43
C GLU A 49 8.55 15.27 11.12
N MET A 50 8.21 13.98 11.10
CA MET A 50 7.57 13.32 9.96
C MET A 50 6.18 13.89 9.68
N GLY A 51 5.40 14.13 10.74
CA GLY A 51 4.08 14.76 10.66
C GLY A 51 4.15 16.16 10.08
N ASN A 52 5.09 16.98 10.55
CA ASN A 52 5.32 18.34 10.05
C ASN A 52 5.72 18.33 8.57
N HIS A 53 6.63 17.45 8.17
CA HIS A 53 7.03 17.30 6.76
C HIS A 53 5.85 16.84 5.89
N MET A 54 5.06 15.85 6.35
CA MET A 54 3.90 15.35 5.61
C MET A 54 2.86 16.46 5.42
N PHE A 55 2.62 17.27 6.45
CA PHE A 55 1.66 18.36 6.41
C PHE A 55 2.06 19.45 5.41
N GLU A 56 3.33 19.87 5.40
CA GLU A 56 3.82 20.86 4.44
C GLU A 56 3.78 20.31 3.00
N CYS A 57 4.17 19.04 2.79
CA CYS A 57 4.02 18.38 1.48
C CYS A 57 2.57 18.41 1.00
N ILE A 58 1.59 18.03 1.85
CA ILE A 58 0.17 18.04 1.46
C ILE A 58 -0.29 19.45 1.09
N LYS A 59 0.17 20.49 1.79
CA LYS A 59 -0.15 21.88 1.45
C LYS A 59 0.41 22.30 0.09
N GLU A 60 1.62 21.85 -0.25
CA GLU A 60 2.23 22.12 -1.55
C GLU A 60 1.45 21.48 -2.71
N TYR A 61 0.79 20.35 -2.45
CA TYR A 61 -0.07 19.64 -3.42
C TYR A 61 -1.57 19.98 -3.28
N ASP A 62 -1.92 21.16 -2.74
CA ASP A 62 -3.31 21.64 -2.59
C ASP A 62 -4.24 20.64 -1.87
N GLY A 63 -3.71 19.95 -0.87
CA GLY A 63 -4.45 18.94 -0.10
C GLY A 63 -4.47 17.53 -0.71
N PHE A 64 -3.86 17.32 -1.89
CA PHE A 64 -3.79 16.01 -2.54
C PHE A 64 -2.49 15.26 -2.22
N ASN A 65 -2.36 14.04 -2.74
CA ASN A 65 -1.14 13.23 -2.66
C ASN A 65 -0.68 12.81 -1.24
N ALA A 66 -1.61 12.70 -0.26
CA ALA A 66 -1.27 12.31 1.11
C ALA A 66 -0.48 11.00 1.23
N HIS A 67 -0.77 10.01 0.38
CA HIS A 67 -0.03 8.74 0.37
C HIS A 67 1.41 8.89 -0.12
N GLY A 68 1.64 9.74 -1.12
CA GLY A 68 2.99 10.09 -1.58
C GLY A 68 3.76 10.84 -0.50
N CYS A 69 3.15 11.87 0.09
CA CYS A 69 3.74 12.65 1.18
C CYS A 69 4.09 11.80 2.40
N PHE A 70 3.25 10.82 2.78
CA PHE A 70 3.58 9.87 3.83
C PHE A 70 4.82 9.04 3.47
N LYS A 71 4.88 8.45 2.26
CA LYS A 71 6.04 7.67 1.81
C LYS A 71 7.32 8.50 1.82
N ASP A 72 7.24 9.75 1.37
CA ASP A 72 8.38 10.65 1.32
C ASP A 72 8.86 11.02 2.73
N SER A 73 7.94 11.37 3.64
CA SER A 73 8.26 11.58 5.06
C SER A 73 8.94 10.35 5.66
N VAL A 74 8.37 9.16 5.48
CA VAL A 74 8.90 7.97 6.13
C VAL A 74 10.27 7.57 5.56
N ARG A 75 10.50 7.71 4.25
CA ARG A 75 11.83 7.49 3.65
C ARG A 75 12.87 8.50 4.14
N LEU A 76 12.47 9.74 4.39
CA LEU A 76 13.39 10.79 4.83
C LEU A 76 13.86 10.59 6.27
N PHE A 77 12.97 10.14 7.15
CA PHE A 77 13.21 10.06 8.60
C PHE A 77 13.40 8.63 9.13
N CYS A 78 13.13 7.59 8.33
CA CYS A 78 13.44 6.19 8.62
C CYS A 78 14.43 5.62 7.59
N PRO A 79 15.74 5.91 7.70
CA PRO A 79 16.74 5.23 6.90
C PRO A 79 16.78 3.72 7.26
N GLU A 80 16.95 2.87 6.25
CA GLU A 80 17.13 1.41 6.40
C GLU A 80 18.39 1.03 7.20
#